data_AF-A0A2V8ZKF8-F1
#
_entry.id   AF-A0A2V8ZKF8-F1
#
_cell.length_a   1.000
_cell.length_b   1.000
_cell.length_c   1.000
_cell.angle_alpha   90.00
_cell.angle_beta   90.00
_cell.angle_gamma   90.00
#
_symmetry.space_group_name_H-M   'P 1'
#
loop_
_entity.id
_entity.type
_entity.pdbx_description
1 polymer ?
#
loop_
_entity_poly.entity_id
_entity_poly.type
_entity_poly.pdbx_seq_one_letter_code
_entity_poly.pdbx_strand_id
1 'polypeptide(L)'
;MMPTMPRHFELSLLPRPFALFRLAPTAPAPAWATQGPFSSIPRTGDELSIVCEQSLVPAEVQLQSSWRVRKVHGPFVLTENGVLSALASPLAEARLSLLAISTFDTDYLLVASETISAAISNREDI
;
A
#
# COMPACT_ATOMS: atom_id res chain seq x y z
N MET A 1 7.50 15.31 -27.38
CA MET A 1 7.14 14.82 -26.04
C MET A 1 6.02 15.71 -25.52
N MET A 2 4.79 15.21 -25.44
CA MET A 2 3.68 16.02 -24.93
C MET A 2 3.84 16.15 -23.41
N PRO A 3 3.70 17.35 -22.81
CA PRO A 3 3.72 17.50 -21.37
C PRO A 3 2.52 16.72 -20.79
N THR A 4 2.80 15.76 -19.92
CA THR A 4 1.78 15.03 -19.16
C THR A 4 1.08 16.04 -18.25
N MET A 5 -0.20 16.30 -18.50
CA MET A 5 -1.03 17.11 -17.60
C MET A 5 -1.05 16.44 -16.21
N PRO A 6 -0.92 17.20 -15.11
CA PRO A 6 -0.93 16.64 -13.77
C PRO A 6 -2.29 16.01 -13.47
N ARG A 7 -2.30 14.69 -13.26
CA ARG A 7 -3.47 13.95 -12.81
C ARG A 7 -3.60 14.13 -11.29
N HIS A 8 -4.76 14.57 -10.83
CA HIS A 8 -5.02 14.77 -9.42
C HIS A 8 -5.70 13.53 -8.85
N PHE A 9 -5.21 13.07 -7.71
CA PHE A 9 -5.75 11.92 -6.99
C PHE A 9 -6.05 12.32 -5.55
N GLU A 10 -7.23 11.95 -5.07
CA GLU A 10 -7.56 12.07 -3.66
C GLU A 10 -7.06 10.81 -2.93
N LEU A 11 -6.31 11.00 -1.85
CA LEU A 11 -5.68 9.92 -1.09
C LEU A 11 -6.02 10.06 0.39
N SER A 12 -6.62 9.03 1.00
CA SER A 12 -6.78 9.00 2.46
C SER A 12 -5.78 8.06 3.12
N LEU A 13 -5.18 8.54 4.21
CA LEU A 13 -4.27 7.76 5.03
C LEU A 13 -5.04 6.81 5.95
N LEU A 14 -4.70 5.52 5.94
CA LEU A 14 -5.24 4.59 6.92
C LEU A 14 -4.65 4.90 8.32
N PRO A 15 -5.47 4.80 9.38
CA PRO A 15 -5.11 5.34 10.70
C PRO A 15 -3.98 4.56 11.37
N ARG A 16 -3.85 3.27 11.09
CA ARG A 16 -2.88 2.37 11.73
C ARG A 16 -1.65 2.15 10.84
N PRO A 17 -0.49 1.84 11.45
CA PRO A 17 0.64 1.28 10.72
C PRO A 17 0.40 -0.19 10.38
N PHE A 18 1.04 -0.64 9.31
CA PHE A 18 0.92 -1.97 8.75
C PHE A 18 2.27 -2.66 8.73
N ALA A 19 2.23 -3.99 8.71
CA ALA A 19 3.39 -4.86 8.65
C ALA A 19 3.34 -5.70 7.38
N LEU A 20 4.52 -5.94 6.80
CA LEU A 20 4.71 -6.84 5.66
C LEU A 20 5.48 -8.08 6.11
N PHE A 21 4.93 -9.26 5.85
CA PHE A 21 5.57 -10.55 6.13
C PHE A 21 5.67 -11.40 4.87
N ARG A 22 6.66 -12.28 4.87
CA ARG A 22 6.81 -13.38 3.91
C ARG A 22 6.75 -14.70 4.67
N LEU A 23 5.87 -15.60 4.23
CA LEU A 23 5.82 -16.99 4.65
C LEU A 23 6.03 -17.92 3.44
N ALA A 24 6.22 -19.22 3.72
CA ALA A 24 6.35 -20.24 2.68
C ALA A 24 5.08 -20.31 1.79
N PRO A 25 5.21 -20.69 0.50
CA PRO A 25 4.10 -20.71 -0.46
C PRO A 25 2.99 -21.70 -0.11
N THR A 26 3.25 -22.66 0.78
CA THR A 26 2.27 -23.63 1.27
C THR A 26 1.79 -23.34 2.69
N ALA A 27 2.36 -22.35 3.37
CA ALA A 27 1.96 -21.99 4.73
C ALA A 27 0.50 -21.51 4.74
N PRO A 28 -0.31 -21.89 5.73
CA PRO A 28 -1.66 -21.34 5.89
C PRO A 28 -1.59 -19.84 6.19
N ALA A 29 -2.60 -19.09 5.75
CA ALA A 29 -2.74 -17.70 6.16
C ALA A 29 -3.04 -17.64 7.67
N PRO A 30 -2.25 -16.90 8.47
CA PRO A 30 -2.50 -16.80 9.91
C PRO A 30 -3.84 -16.10 10.19
N ALA A 31 -4.60 -16.62 11.15
CA ALA A 31 -5.93 -16.09 11.48
C ALA A 31 -5.91 -14.62 11.92
N TRP A 32 -4.83 -14.16 12.54
CA TRP A 32 -4.65 -12.77 12.96
C TRP A 32 -4.47 -11.80 11.78
N ALA A 33 -3.94 -12.27 10.65
CA ALA A 33 -3.67 -11.44 9.48
C ALA A 33 -4.94 -10.96 8.77
N THR A 34 -6.09 -11.57 9.06
CA THR A 34 -7.38 -11.30 8.40
C THR A 34 -8.36 -10.49 9.26
N GLN A 35 -8.01 -10.11 10.49
CA GLN A 35 -8.95 -9.49 11.45
C GLN A 35 -9.08 -7.97 11.31
N GLY A 36 -8.30 -7.34 10.44
CA GLY A 36 -8.26 -5.89 10.28
C GLY A 36 -9.21 -5.37 9.19
N PRO A 37 -9.56 -4.07 9.22
CA PRO A 37 -10.35 -3.42 8.17
C PRO A 37 -9.64 -3.39 6.81
N PHE A 38 -8.33 -3.62 6.78
CA PHE A 38 -7.53 -3.82 5.58
C PHE A 38 -6.55 -4.96 5.81
N SER A 39 -6.51 -5.91 4.87
CA SER A 39 -5.47 -6.93 4.77
C SER A 39 -5.28 -7.32 3.31
N SER A 40 -4.07 -7.76 2.97
CA SER A 40 -3.78 -8.33 1.66
C SER A 40 -2.88 -9.54 1.84
N ILE A 41 -3.28 -10.67 1.28
CA ILE A 41 -2.62 -11.96 1.48
C ILE A 41 -2.41 -12.65 0.12
N PRO A 42 -1.61 -12.05 -0.79
CA PRO A 42 -1.32 -12.67 -2.07
C PRO A 42 -0.48 -13.93 -1.88
N ARG A 43 -0.84 -14.98 -2.62
CA ARG A 43 -0.08 -16.22 -2.71
C ARG A 43 0.44 -16.41 -4.13
N THR A 44 1.73 -16.69 -4.25
CA THR A 44 2.36 -17.10 -5.49
C THR A 44 2.91 -18.52 -5.35
N GLY A 45 3.55 -19.04 -6.39
CA GLY A 45 4.30 -20.30 -6.29
C GLY A 45 5.51 -20.20 -5.36
N ASP A 46 5.99 -18.99 -5.08
CA ASP A 46 7.24 -18.75 -4.36
C ASP A 46 7.02 -18.39 -2.89
N GLU A 47 5.91 -17.71 -2.56
CA GLU A 47 5.65 -17.24 -1.20
C GLU A 47 4.15 -16.99 -0.91
N LEU A 48 3.89 -16.79 0.38
CA LEU A 48 2.71 -16.10 0.86
C LEU A 48 3.15 -14.75 1.44
N SER A 49 2.84 -13.66 0.77
CA SER A 49 3.07 -12.31 1.30
C SER A 49 1.85 -11.89 2.12
N ILE A 50 2.06 -11.21 3.25
CA ILE A 50 0.99 -10.75 4.12
C ILE A 50 1.20 -9.27 4.44
N VAL A 51 0.19 -8.46 4.17
CA VAL A 51 0.04 -7.11 4.68
C VAL A 51 -1.15 -7.06 5.63
N CYS A 52 -0.92 -6.63 6.87
CA CYS A 52 -1.97 -6.48 7.87
C CYS A 52 -1.60 -5.39 8.89
N GLU A 53 -2.56 -4.99 9.74
CA GLU A 53 -2.29 -4.01 10.79
C GLU A 53 -1.25 -4.53 11.78
N GLN A 54 -0.28 -3.67 12.11
CA GLN A 54 0.83 -4.04 12.99
C GLN A 54 0.35 -4.46 14.40
N SER A 55 -0.77 -3.91 14.88
CA SER A 55 -1.34 -4.25 16.19
C SER A 55 -1.98 -5.64 16.27
N LEU A 56 -2.19 -6.31 15.13
CA LEU A 56 -2.73 -7.67 15.09
C LEU A 56 -1.63 -8.73 15.10
N VAL A 57 -0.38 -8.31 14.90
CA VAL A 57 0.77 -9.22 14.87
C VAL A 57 1.09 -9.69 16.30
N PRO A 58 1.17 -11.01 16.55
CA PRO A 58 1.59 -11.54 17.85
C PRO A 58 3.00 -11.06 18.25
N ALA A 59 3.23 -10.85 19.55
CA ALA A 59 4.49 -10.28 20.05
C ALA A 59 5.72 -11.16 19.75
N GLU A 60 5.50 -12.46 19.57
CA GLU A 60 6.53 -13.45 19.24
C GLU A 60 6.97 -13.38 17.77
N VAL A 61 6.21 -12.72 16.91
CA VAL A 61 6.53 -12.54 15.50
C VAL A 61 7.34 -11.27 15.32
N GLN A 62 8.60 -11.41 14.91
CA GLN A 62 9.49 -10.28 14.69
C GLN A 62 8.99 -9.42 13.53
N LEU A 63 8.67 -8.16 13.83
CA LEU A 63 8.32 -7.14 12.85
C LEU A 63 9.58 -6.73 12.06
N GLN A 64 9.53 -6.88 10.74
CA GLN A 64 10.63 -6.50 9.86
C GLN A 64 10.58 -5.02 9.45
N SER A 65 9.38 -4.49 9.20
CA SER A 65 9.21 -3.11 8.73
C SER A 65 7.81 -2.59 9.03
N SER A 66 7.71 -1.29 9.29
CA SER A 66 6.44 -0.57 9.46
C SER A 66 6.12 0.22 8.20
N TRP A 67 4.87 0.12 7.76
CA TRP A 67 4.35 0.76 6.55
C TRP A 67 3.16 1.64 6.89
N ARG A 68 2.97 2.72 6.12
CA ARG A 68 1.69 3.43 6.09
C ARG A 68 1.02 3.24 4.75
N VAL A 69 -0.29 3.08 4.82
CA VAL A 69 -1.12 2.73 3.68
C VAL A 69 -2.02 3.91 3.35
N ARG A 70 -2.07 4.28 2.08
CA ARG A 70 -2.99 5.28 1.56
C ARG A 70 -3.95 4.61 0.58
N LYS A 71 -5.24 4.81 0.80
CA LYS A 71 -6.28 4.44 -0.17
C LYS A 71 -6.33 5.51 -1.25
N VAL A 72 -6.29 5.10 -2.51
CA VAL A 72 -6.58 6.00 -3.63
C VAL A 72 -8.10 6.07 -3.78
N HIS A 73 -8.67 7.27 -3.86
CA HIS A 73 -10.10 7.44 -4.13
C HIS A 73 -10.32 7.65 -5.61
N GLY A 74 -11.24 6.87 -6.15
CA GLY A 74 -11.67 6.94 -7.54
C GLY A 74 -12.70 8.04 -7.80
N PRO A 75 -13.29 8.05 -9.01
CA PRO A 75 -13.56 6.85 -9.79
C PRO A 75 -12.39 6.44 -10.69
N PHE A 76 -11.92 5.20 -10.56
CA PHE A 76 -11.10 4.56 -11.58
C PHE A 76 -11.95 3.49 -12.25
N VAL A 77 -12.15 3.63 -13.56
CA VAL A 77 -12.69 2.53 -14.35
C VAL A 77 -11.55 1.52 -14.52
N LEU A 78 -11.80 0.22 -14.37
CA LEU A 78 -10.78 -0.84 -14.49
C LEU A 78 -9.94 -0.77 -15.79
N THR A 79 -10.41 -0.05 -16.81
CA THR A 79 -9.73 0.15 -18.10
C THR A 79 -8.81 1.39 -18.13
N GLU A 80 -8.70 2.15 -17.04
CA GLU A 80 -7.98 3.41 -17.01
C GLU A 80 -6.45 3.19 -16.93
N ASN A 81 -5.78 3.50 -18.04
CA ASN A 81 -4.34 3.33 -18.14
C ASN A 81 -3.57 4.49 -17.45
N GLY A 82 -2.39 4.16 -16.92
CA GLY A 82 -1.43 5.15 -16.41
C GLY A 82 -1.70 5.69 -15.01
N VAL A 83 -2.73 5.20 -14.28
CA VAL A 83 -3.02 5.60 -12.90
C VAL A 83 -1.84 5.27 -11.97
N LEU A 84 -1.43 3.99 -11.92
CA LEU A 84 -0.28 3.57 -11.11
C LEU A 84 1.02 4.26 -11.51
N SER A 85 1.22 4.53 -12.81
CA SER A 85 2.40 5.27 -13.27
C SER A 85 2.41 6.69 -12.70
N ALA A 86 1.29 7.41 -12.77
CA ALA A 86 1.19 8.76 -12.26
C ALA A 86 1.33 8.83 -10.72
N LEU A 87 0.91 7.79 -10.01
CA LEU A 87 1.09 7.67 -8.55
C LEU A 87 2.54 7.30 -8.17
N ALA A 88 3.20 6.44 -8.94
CA ALA A 88 4.54 5.94 -8.64
C ALA A 88 5.66 6.92 -9.02
N SER A 89 5.50 7.69 -10.10
CA SER A 89 6.51 8.66 -10.56
C SER A 89 7.05 9.60 -9.48
N PRO A 90 6.21 10.35 -8.72
CA PRO A 90 6.73 11.26 -7.70
C PRO A 90 7.43 10.54 -6.54
N LEU A 91 6.96 9.33 -6.19
CA LEU A 91 7.58 8.51 -5.15
C LEU A 91 8.96 8.01 -5.58
N ALA A 92 9.11 7.61 -6.85
CA ALA A 92 10.38 7.21 -7.42
C ALA A 92 11.38 8.37 -7.47
N GLU A 93 10.95 9.58 -7.86
CA GLU A 93 11.76 10.81 -7.83
C GLU A 93 12.25 11.14 -6.42
N ALA A 94 11.38 10.94 -5.42
CA ALA A 94 11.71 11.09 -4.01
C ALA A 94 12.48 9.89 -3.41
N ARG A 95 12.83 8.87 -4.21
CA ARG A 95 13.51 7.62 -3.80
C ARG A 95 12.79 6.87 -2.68
N LEU A 96 11.47 6.83 -2.77
CA LEU A 96 10.60 6.18 -1.81
C LEU A 96 10.17 4.82 -2.32
N SER A 97 10.33 3.80 -1.47
CA SER A 97 9.78 2.48 -1.74
C SER A 97 8.25 2.55 -1.75
N LEU A 98 7.67 2.02 -2.83
CA LEU A 98 6.23 1.88 -3.02
C LEU A 98 5.89 0.40 -3.21
N LEU A 99 4.88 -0.06 -2.47
CA LEU A 99 4.13 -1.28 -2.80
C LEU A 99 2.70 -0.87 -3.13
N ALA A 100 2.22 -1.24 -4.32
CA ALA A 100 0.84 -1.02 -4.73
C ALA A 100 0.04 -2.31 -4.60
N ILE A 101 -1.15 -2.22 -3.99
CA ILE A 101 -2.09 -3.32 -3.85
C ILE A 101 -3.41 -2.89 -4.47
N SER A 102 -3.72 -3.46 -5.63
CA SER A 102 -5.00 -3.27 -6.29
C SER A 102 -6.07 -4.16 -5.66
N THR A 103 -7.26 -3.60 -5.51
CA THR A 103 -8.49 -4.33 -5.19
C THR A 103 -9.43 -4.27 -6.39
N PHE A 104 -10.66 -4.78 -6.25
CA PHE A 104 -11.66 -4.62 -7.29
C PHE A 104 -12.04 -3.14 -7.52
N ASP A 105 -12.16 -2.35 -6.44
CA ASP A 105 -12.67 -0.98 -6.51
C ASP A 105 -11.58 0.07 -6.69
N THR A 106 -10.42 -0.14 -6.08
CA THR A 106 -9.34 0.85 -6.07
C THR A 106 -7.98 0.28 -5.68
N ASP A 107 -6.96 1.12 -5.73
CA ASP A 107 -5.60 0.84 -5.31
C ASP A 107 -5.30 1.35 -3.89
N TYR A 108 -4.39 0.64 -3.22
CA TYR A 108 -3.80 1.03 -1.95
C TYR A 108 -2.29 1.12 -2.11
N LEU A 109 -1.72 2.25 -1.69
CA LEU A 109 -0.29 2.54 -1.80
C LEU A 109 0.34 2.43 -0.41
N LEU A 110 1.32 1.54 -0.28
CA LEU A 110 2.10 1.36 0.93
C LEU A 110 3.45 2.06 0.75
N VAL A 111 3.77 2.92 1.71
CA VAL A 111 5.05 3.63 1.79
C VAL A 111 5.71 3.34 3.13
N ALA A 112 7.03 3.17 3.13
CA ALA A 112 7.77 2.87 4.36
C ALA A 112 7.63 4.01 5.38
N SER A 113 7.34 3.68 6.64
CA SER A 113 6.99 4.65 7.69
C SER A 113 8.09 5.71 7.94
N GLU A 114 9.36 5.35 7.73
CA GLU A 114 10.51 6.21 8.01
C GLU A 114 10.63 7.42 7.06
N THR A 115 9.83 7.47 5.99
CA THR A 115 10.00 8.48 4.93
C THR A 115 8.79 9.39 4.72
N ILE A 116 7.81 9.33 5.62
CA ILE A 116 6.47 9.88 5.39
C ILE A 116 6.35 11.40 5.53
N SER A 117 7.34 12.07 6.12
CA SER A 117 7.27 13.53 6.26
C SER A 117 7.39 14.30 4.95
N ALA A 118 7.81 13.70 3.83
CA ALA A 118 8.07 14.43 2.59
C ALA A 118 7.22 14.02 1.37
N ALA A 119 6.59 12.85 1.41
CA ALA A 119 6.27 12.12 0.18
C ALA A 119 5.00 12.55 -0.55
N ILE A 120 3.94 12.92 0.18
CA ILE A 120 2.60 13.06 -0.41
C ILE A 120 1.83 14.14 0.35
N SER A 121 2.24 15.40 0.14
CA SER A 121 1.44 16.56 0.47
C SER A 121 0.71 17.02 -0.80
N ASN A 122 -0.32 16.28 -1.19
CA ASN A 122 -1.41 16.91 -1.95
C ASN A 122 -2.44 17.29 -0.90
N ARG A 123 -2.45 18.59 -0.62
CA ARG A 123 -3.07 19.27 0.51
C ARG A 123 -4.49 18.79 0.79
N GLU A 124 -4.77 18.54 2.07
CA GLU A 124 -6.11 18.68 2.63
C GLU A 124 -6.40 20.20 2.62
N ASP A 125 -7.15 20.68 1.64
CA ASP A 125 -7.69 22.03 1.70
C ASP A 125 -8.90 22.00 2.65
N ILE A 126 -8.72 22.59 3.84
CA ILE A 126 -9.79 23.15 4.67
C ILE A 126 -9.86 24.65 4.38
#